data_AF-A0A3N0X151-F1
#
_entry.id   AF-A0A3N0X151-F1
#
_cell.length_a   1.000
_cell.length_b   1.000
_cell.length_c   1.000
_cell.angle_alpha   90.00
_cell.angle_beta   90.00
_cell.angle_gamma   90.00
#
_symmetry.space_group_name_H-M   'P 1'
#
loop_
_entity.id
_entity.type
_entity.pdbx_description
1 polymer ?
#
loop_
_entity_poly.entity_id
_entity_poly.type
_entity_poly.pdbx_seq_one_letter_code
_entity_poly.pdbx_strand_id
1 'polypeptide(L)'
;MSKNSHFSTKSVFGQLISLIDESIIRKEVKKCDSDRYTKRFKTKDHLISMLFCSFSKCTSLREISGAMLGLSGKTAGFQLSHIPKRSTLSDANRKRDVLVFENIYHGLLRQYGRFLSDSRIEHVIKKQVKIFDSTTISLFKDILEGVGRNPKTGKKKGGIKVHTVINADETVPGLVWFSEAKKHDHEFLDKLKCDKNTVYVFDKGYNDYKAFEHFTEQETGFVTRIKDNASYINIEALDLGEHIHSGILKDEIIEIEVKKDKKTSTLRLRKVVFYDRAGKREFEFLTNLFDMRADLIAALYKIRWQIELLFKQLKQNFPLKYFLGDNENAIKIQIYCVLMVNLLLAVIKKRLKRHWAFSNLVSFCKIHLFNNINLMKFLENPEKDWIIDRDDGKQLSFNW
;
A
#
# COMPACT_ATOMS: atom_id res chain seq x y z
N MET A 1 -5.56 -21.90 39.98
CA MET A 1 -6.13 -21.04 38.91
C MET A 1 -5.37 -21.31 37.62
N SER A 2 -5.98 -21.96 36.64
CA SER A 2 -5.32 -22.27 35.37
C SER A 2 -4.92 -20.95 34.67
N LYS A 3 -3.67 -20.86 34.19
CA LYS A 3 -3.22 -19.75 33.33
C LYS A 3 -3.97 -19.87 32.01
N ASN A 4 -5.15 -19.27 31.94
CA ASN A 4 -5.99 -19.35 30.76
C ASN A 4 -5.29 -18.63 29.60
N SER A 5 -4.62 -19.39 28.73
CA SER A 5 -3.65 -18.89 27.76
C SER A 5 -4.26 -18.14 26.57
N HIS A 6 -5.60 -18.00 26.58
CA HIS A 6 -6.47 -17.47 25.54
C HIS A 6 -6.71 -15.97 25.68
N PHE A 7 -6.67 -15.46 26.91
CA PHE A 7 -6.84 -14.04 27.19
C PHE A 7 -5.48 -13.35 27.25
N SER A 8 -5.46 -12.11 26.77
CA SER A 8 -4.29 -11.24 26.78
C SER A 8 -4.53 -10.11 27.76
N THR A 9 -3.50 -9.68 28.48
CA THR A 9 -3.57 -8.48 29.33
C THR A 9 -3.72 -7.20 28.49
N LYS A 10 -3.38 -7.26 27.21
CA LYS A 10 -3.62 -6.20 26.22
C LYS A 10 -4.81 -6.54 25.34
N SER A 11 -5.62 -5.54 25.01
CA SER A 11 -6.65 -5.64 23.98
C SER A 11 -6.07 -5.95 22.61
N VAL A 12 -6.90 -6.35 21.64
CA VAL A 12 -6.48 -6.55 20.24
C VAL A 12 -5.82 -5.29 19.69
N PHE A 13 -6.39 -4.11 19.92
CA PHE A 13 -5.77 -2.86 19.48
C PHE A 13 -4.42 -2.62 20.18
N GLY A 14 -4.31 -2.91 21.48
CA GLY A 14 -3.04 -2.86 22.23
C GLY A 14 -1.97 -3.82 21.68
N GLN A 15 -2.37 -5.01 21.23
CA GLN A 15 -1.49 -5.97 20.56
C GLN A 15 -1.05 -5.46 19.18
N LEU A 16 -1.95 -4.89 18.39
CA LEU A 16 -1.65 -4.34 17.08
C LEU A 16 -0.67 -3.16 17.16
N ILE A 17 -0.89 -2.20 18.04
CA ILE A 17 0.04 -1.07 18.22
C ILE A 17 1.38 -1.51 18.81
N SER A 18 1.43 -2.64 19.54
CA SER A 18 2.69 -3.16 20.08
C SER A 18 3.65 -3.71 19.02
N LEU A 19 3.19 -3.86 17.77
CA LEU A 19 4.05 -4.14 16.63
C LEU A 19 4.88 -2.92 16.20
N ILE A 20 4.52 -1.72 16.64
CA ILE A 20 5.29 -0.51 16.39
C ILE A 20 6.34 -0.39 17.49
N ASP A 21 7.61 -0.48 17.11
CA ASP A 21 8.70 -0.24 18.06
C ASP A 21 8.67 1.24 18.51
N GLU A 22 8.58 1.45 19.81
CA GLU A 22 8.55 2.78 20.40
C GLU A 22 9.87 3.55 20.14
N SER A 23 10.98 2.84 19.93
CA SER A 23 12.26 3.44 19.54
C SER A 23 12.17 4.21 18.23
N ILE A 24 11.41 3.71 17.25
CA ILE A 24 11.17 4.36 15.95
C ILE A 24 10.42 5.67 16.18
N ILE A 25 9.33 5.64 16.97
CA ILE A 25 8.54 6.83 17.28
C ILE A 25 9.43 7.87 17.96
N ARG A 26 10.16 7.48 19.02
CA ARG A 26 11.02 8.41 19.79
C ARG A 26 12.11 9.03 18.93
N LYS A 27 12.73 8.25 18.05
CA LYS A 27 13.77 8.71 17.13
C LYS A 27 13.21 9.76 16.16
N GLU A 28 12.10 9.47 15.50
CA GLU A 28 11.54 10.36 14.49
C GLU A 28 10.91 11.62 15.11
N VAL A 29 10.32 11.53 16.31
CA VAL A 29 9.87 12.70 17.07
C VAL A 29 11.01 13.67 17.34
N LYS A 30 12.17 13.17 17.77
CA LYS A 30 13.37 14.01 18.00
C LYS A 30 13.91 14.59 16.69
N LYS A 31 13.98 13.78 15.64
CA LYS A 31 14.51 14.20 14.33
C LYS A 31 13.66 15.29 13.67
N CYS A 32 12.33 15.19 13.77
CA CYS A 32 11.40 16.14 13.17
C CYS A 32 11.00 17.28 14.11
N ASP A 33 11.47 17.28 15.37
CA ASP A 33 11.02 18.20 16.43
C ASP A 33 9.48 18.31 16.50
N SER A 34 8.78 17.20 16.30
CA SER A 34 7.32 17.18 16.03
C SER A 34 6.45 17.48 17.25
N ASP A 35 7.07 17.51 18.43
CA ASP A 35 6.44 17.86 19.71
C ASP A 35 6.83 19.27 20.20
N ARG A 36 7.54 20.06 19.38
CA ARG A 36 7.88 21.44 19.71
C ARG A 36 6.63 22.22 20.08
N TYR A 37 6.69 22.97 21.18
CA TYR A 37 5.58 23.75 21.75
C TYR A 37 4.32 22.92 22.14
N THR A 38 4.36 21.60 22.05
CA THR A 38 3.23 20.72 22.36
C THR A 38 3.33 20.19 23.80
N LYS A 39 2.52 20.76 24.71
CA LYS A 39 2.49 20.36 26.13
C LYS A 39 1.72 19.07 26.39
N ARG A 40 0.62 18.84 25.66
CA ARG A 40 -0.28 17.67 25.79
C ARG A 40 -0.64 17.15 24.40
N PHE A 41 -1.08 15.89 24.31
CA PHE A 41 -1.42 15.24 23.04
C PHE A 41 -0.25 15.27 22.04
N LYS A 42 0.84 14.62 22.48
CA LYS A 42 2.11 14.54 21.74
C LYS A 42 1.98 13.60 20.53
N THR A 43 3.03 13.51 19.73
CA THR A 43 3.05 12.73 18.48
C THR A 43 2.61 11.28 18.69
N LYS A 44 3.01 10.64 19.80
CA LYS A 44 2.56 9.27 20.14
C LYS A 44 1.03 9.20 20.34
N ASP A 45 0.46 10.14 21.10
CA ASP A 45 -0.99 10.20 21.32
C ASP A 45 -1.75 10.42 20.00
N HIS A 46 -1.22 11.30 19.14
CA HIS A 46 -1.79 11.59 17.83
C HIS A 46 -1.71 10.39 16.89
N LEU A 47 -0.55 9.74 16.81
CA LEU A 47 -0.34 8.52 16.02
C LEU A 47 -1.32 7.44 16.43
N ILE A 48 -1.39 7.09 17.71
CA ILE A 48 -2.28 6.03 18.20
C ILE A 48 -3.75 6.38 17.91
N SER A 49 -4.15 7.64 18.04
CA SER A 49 -5.51 8.09 17.71
C SER A 49 -5.84 7.92 16.22
N MET A 50 -4.89 8.22 15.32
CA MET A 50 -5.07 8.08 13.88
C MET A 50 -5.00 6.61 13.42
N LEU A 51 -4.18 5.79 14.06
CA LEU A 51 -4.19 4.33 13.87
C LEU A 51 -5.50 3.73 14.33
N PHE A 52 -6.02 4.15 15.50
CA PHE A 52 -7.34 3.74 15.97
C PHE A 52 -8.41 4.03 14.93
N CYS A 53 -8.46 5.27 14.39
CA CYS A 53 -9.38 5.63 13.32
C CYS A 53 -9.29 4.69 12.11
N SER A 54 -8.07 4.33 11.71
CA SER A 54 -7.83 3.48 10.55
C SER A 54 -8.29 2.04 10.80
N PHE A 55 -8.03 1.49 11.99
CA PHE A 55 -8.50 0.16 12.38
C PHE A 55 -10.04 0.09 12.56
N SER A 56 -10.62 1.07 13.25
CA SER A 56 -12.06 1.12 13.54
C SER A 56 -12.90 1.56 12.33
N LYS A 57 -12.25 2.12 11.30
CA LYS A 57 -12.87 2.78 10.15
C LYS A 57 -13.78 3.94 10.56
N CYS A 58 -13.41 4.69 11.60
CA CYS A 58 -14.11 5.93 11.95
C CYS A 58 -14.09 6.91 10.77
N THR A 59 -15.17 7.66 10.60
CA THR A 59 -15.34 8.61 9.50
C THR A 59 -15.33 10.06 9.95
N SER A 60 -15.31 10.32 11.26
CA SER A 60 -15.35 11.67 11.81
C SER A 60 -14.51 11.81 13.08
N LEU A 61 -14.06 13.05 13.36
CA LEU A 61 -13.35 13.39 14.59
C LEU A 61 -14.18 13.11 15.84
N ARG A 62 -15.51 13.25 15.75
CA ARG A 62 -16.43 12.98 16.87
C ARG A 62 -16.46 11.50 17.22
N GLU A 63 -16.57 10.62 16.22
CA GLU A 63 -16.51 9.16 16.43
C GLU A 63 -15.22 8.75 17.14
N ILE A 64 -14.07 9.29 16.72
CA ILE A 64 -12.78 8.98 17.34
C ILE A 64 -12.78 9.42 18.80
N SER A 65 -13.11 10.69 19.05
CA SER A 65 -13.12 11.21 20.42
C SER A 65 -14.11 10.46 21.32
N GLY A 66 -15.32 10.14 20.82
CA GLY A 66 -16.35 9.42 21.55
C GLY A 66 -15.96 7.96 21.83
N ALA A 67 -15.46 7.25 20.82
CA ALA A 67 -15.04 5.86 20.99
C ALA A 67 -13.82 5.75 21.93
N MET A 68 -12.86 6.67 21.81
CA MET A 68 -11.68 6.67 22.68
C MET A 68 -11.97 7.20 24.09
N LEU A 69 -13.03 7.99 24.30
CA LEU A 69 -13.51 8.32 25.65
C LEU A 69 -13.93 7.07 26.43
N GLY A 70 -14.48 6.05 25.76
CA GLY A 70 -14.76 4.75 26.35
C GLY A 70 -13.51 3.99 26.82
N LEU A 71 -12.31 4.44 26.46
CA LEU A 71 -11.02 3.91 26.94
C LEU A 71 -10.52 4.64 28.19
N SER A 72 -11.27 5.62 28.71
CA SER A 72 -10.93 6.30 29.96
C SER A 72 -10.77 5.27 31.09
N GLY A 73 -9.67 5.38 31.85
CA GLY A 73 -9.31 4.41 32.89
C GLY A 73 -8.63 3.12 32.39
N LYS A 74 -8.56 2.87 31.07
CA LYS A 74 -7.86 1.73 30.44
C LYS A 74 -6.66 2.13 29.58
N THR A 75 -6.22 3.39 29.66
CA THR A 75 -5.21 3.99 28.79
C THR A 75 -3.82 3.35 28.87
N ALA A 76 -3.46 2.75 30.01
CA ALA A 76 -2.18 2.06 30.21
C ALA A 76 -1.97 0.91 29.21
N GLY A 77 -3.03 0.16 28.88
CA GLY A 77 -2.97 -0.93 27.89
C GLY A 77 -2.82 -0.45 26.43
N PHE A 78 -3.10 0.83 26.17
CA PHE A 78 -3.05 1.45 24.85
C PHE A 78 -1.88 2.42 24.68
N GLN A 79 -1.01 2.55 25.70
CA GLN A 79 0.14 3.45 25.70
C GLN A 79 -0.20 4.92 25.36
N LEU A 80 -1.41 5.35 25.72
CA LEU A 80 -1.90 6.72 25.53
C LEU A 80 -1.69 7.52 26.80
N SER A 81 -1.09 8.70 26.67
CA SER A 81 -1.00 9.68 27.74
C SER A 81 -2.23 10.60 27.76
N HIS A 82 -2.80 10.89 26.59
CA HIS A 82 -3.97 11.76 26.47
C HIS A 82 -4.98 11.22 25.45
N ILE A 83 -6.24 11.08 25.89
CA ILE A 83 -7.37 10.77 24.99
C ILE A 83 -7.65 12.00 24.11
N PRO A 84 -7.84 11.83 22.78
CA PRO A 84 -8.07 12.95 21.88
C PRO A 84 -9.42 13.63 22.16
N LYS A 85 -9.38 14.94 22.40
CA LYS A 85 -10.55 15.81 22.23
C LYS A 85 -10.71 16.18 20.76
N ARG A 86 -11.95 16.41 20.30
CA ARG A 86 -12.25 16.75 18.90
C ARG A 86 -11.41 17.91 18.36
N SER A 87 -11.38 19.04 19.08
CA SER A 87 -10.61 20.23 18.67
C SER A 87 -9.11 19.95 18.67
N THR A 88 -8.60 19.31 19.73
CA THR A 88 -7.18 18.95 19.84
C THR A 88 -6.71 18.05 18.70
N LEU A 89 -7.50 17.03 18.32
CA LEU A 89 -7.16 16.15 17.20
C LEU A 89 -7.23 16.92 15.86
N SER A 90 -8.21 17.81 15.68
CA SER A 90 -8.30 18.68 14.50
C SER A 90 -7.07 19.60 14.38
N ASP A 91 -6.66 20.23 15.47
CA ASP A 91 -5.49 21.12 15.50
C ASP A 91 -4.20 20.35 15.24
N ALA A 92 -4.06 19.17 15.83
CA ALA A 92 -2.93 18.26 15.60
C ALA A 92 -2.82 17.84 14.13
N ASN A 93 -3.94 17.44 13.51
CA ASN A 93 -4.01 17.10 12.08
C ASN A 93 -3.59 18.28 11.18
N ARG A 94 -3.84 19.52 11.60
CA ARG A 94 -3.48 20.72 10.83
C ARG A 94 -2.02 21.13 11.02
N LYS A 95 -1.50 21.06 12.24
CA LYS A 95 -0.24 21.72 12.63
C LYS A 95 0.97 20.78 12.69
N ARG A 96 0.77 19.50 13.04
CA ARG A 96 1.89 18.57 13.17
C ARG A 96 2.35 18.16 11.78
N ASP A 97 3.62 18.40 11.49
CA ASP A 97 4.20 18.07 10.19
C ASP A 97 4.02 16.58 9.87
N VAL A 98 3.47 16.28 8.70
CA VAL A 98 3.28 14.93 8.21
C VAL A 98 4.59 14.15 8.08
N LEU A 99 5.73 14.82 7.94
CA LEU A 99 7.04 14.20 7.80
C LEU A 99 7.35 13.19 8.92
N VAL A 100 6.87 13.43 10.15
CA VAL A 100 7.07 12.47 11.25
C VAL A 100 6.31 11.15 11.01
N PHE A 101 5.12 11.21 10.41
CA PHE A 101 4.31 10.04 10.07
C PHE A 101 4.91 9.28 8.89
N GLU A 102 5.38 10.01 7.87
CA GLU A 102 6.12 9.42 6.76
C GLU A 102 7.37 8.66 7.25
N ASN A 103 8.16 9.29 8.11
CA ASN A 103 9.38 8.68 8.62
C ASN A 103 9.11 7.45 9.50
N ILE A 104 8.06 7.49 10.32
CA ILE A 104 7.61 6.31 11.10
C ILE A 104 7.19 5.18 10.16
N TYR A 105 6.44 5.49 9.09
CA TYR A 105 6.03 4.50 8.10
C TYR A 105 7.25 3.84 7.45
N HIS A 106 8.21 4.64 6.96
CA HIS A 106 9.44 4.13 6.38
C HIS A 106 10.30 3.35 7.39
N GLY A 107 10.27 3.73 8.68
CA GLY A 107 10.89 2.98 9.77
C GLY A 107 10.30 1.58 9.92
N LEU A 108 8.97 1.48 9.94
CA LEU A 108 8.26 0.21 10.00
C LEU A 108 8.46 -0.63 8.73
N LEU A 109 8.48 0.01 7.56
CA LEU A 109 8.77 -0.67 6.31
C LEU A 109 10.18 -1.28 6.32
N ARG A 110 11.19 -0.57 6.83
CA ARG A 110 12.54 -1.14 6.99
C ARG A 110 12.56 -2.30 7.99
N GLN A 111 11.78 -2.22 9.06
CA GLN A 111 11.67 -3.27 10.08
C GLN A 111 11.01 -4.54 9.53
N TYR A 112 9.96 -4.40 8.71
CA TYR A 112 9.11 -5.51 8.30
C TYR A 112 9.24 -5.92 6.82
N GLY A 113 9.87 -5.11 5.97
CA GLY A 113 9.96 -5.35 4.51
C GLY A 113 10.51 -6.72 4.18
N ARG A 114 11.70 -7.05 4.69
CA ARG A 114 12.33 -8.37 4.51
C ARG A 114 11.47 -9.54 5.02
N PHE A 115 10.70 -9.33 6.09
CA PHE A 115 9.81 -10.36 6.62
C PHE A 115 8.59 -10.60 5.73
N LEU A 116 8.11 -9.55 5.06
CA LEU A 116 6.98 -9.63 4.13
C LEU A 116 7.41 -10.13 2.74
N SER A 117 8.67 -9.85 2.36
CA SER A 117 9.26 -10.21 1.08
C SER A 117 9.16 -11.71 0.79
N ASP A 118 8.97 -12.02 -0.48
CA ASP A 118 8.99 -13.35 -1.05
C ASP A 118 10.04 -13.39 -2.16
N SER A 119 11.26 -13.84 -1.85
CA SER A 119 12.42 -13.73 -2.75
C SER A 119 12.31 -14.55 -4.04
N ARG A 120 11.21 -15.27 -4.27
CA ARG A 120 11.01 -16.11 -5.46
C ARG A 120 11.10 -15.33 -6.77
N ILE A 121 10.58 -14.09 -6.84
CA ILE A 121 10.64 -13.31 -8.09
C ILE A 121 12.08 -12.84 -8.32
N GLU A 122 12.73 -12.30 -7.29
CA GLU A 122 14.13 -11.90 -7.37
C GLU A 122 15.05 -13.07 -7.78
N HIS A 123 14.85 -14.28 -7.24
CA HIS A 123 15.65 -15.45 -7.61
C HIS A 123 15.48 -15.88 -9.07
N VAL A 124 14.26 -15.80 -9.62
CA VAL A 124 13.98 -16.18 -11.01
C VAL A 124 14.43 -15.11 -11.98
N ILE A 125 14.18 -13.84 -11.67
CA ILE A 125 14.45 -12.70 -12.56
C ILE A 125 15.89 -12.20 -12.41
N LYS A 126 16.57 -12.50 -11.30
CA LYS A 126 17.90 -11.99 -10.90
C LYS A 126 17.97 -10.46 -10.85
N LYS A 127 16.82 -9.80 -10.75
CA LYS A 127 16.65 -8.34 -10.61
C LYS A 127 15.47 -8.05 -9.67
N GLN A 128 15.52 -6.92 -8.97
CA GLN A 128 14.40 -6.42 -8.18
C GLN A 128 13.30 -5.90 -9.10
N VAL A 129 12.12 -6.52 -9.04
CA VAL A 129 10.96 -6.04 -9.80
C VAL A 129 10.18 -5.04 -8.97
N LYS A 130 10.01 -3.83 -9.52
CA LYS A 130 9.25 -2.74 -8.92
C LYS A 130 8.07 -2.40 -9.80
N ILE A 131 6.89 -2.40 -9.22
CA ILE A 131 5.65 -2.02 -9.90
C ILE A 131 5.27 -0.64 -9.41
N PHE A 132 4.89 0.26 -10.31
CA PHE A 132 4.33 1.53 -9.89
C PHE A 132 3.12 1.94 -10.69
N ASP A 133 2.27 2.71 -10.01
CA ASP A 133 1.04 3.28 -10.53
C ASP A 133 0.55 4.37 -9.55
N SER A 134 -0.46 5.11 -9.95
CA SER A 134 -1.04 6.20 -9.17
C SER A 134 -2.50 5.91 -8.87
N THR A 135 -2.97 6.42 -7.74
CA THR A 135 -4.37 6.32 -7.38
C THR A 135 -4.91 7.65 -6.90
N THR A 136 -6.03 8.07 -7.46
CA THR A 136 -6.71 9.29 -7.02
C THR A 136 -7.61 8.96 -5.84
N ILE A 137 -7.46 9.74 -4.76
CA ILE A 137 -8.37 9.76 -3.62
C ILE A 137 -9.16 11.08 -3.71
N SER A 138 -10.46 10.96 -3.94
CA SER A 138 -11.36 12.12 -4.05
C SER A 138 -11.53 12.80 -2.69
N LEU A 139 -11.45 14.13 -2.69
CA LEU A 139 -11.64 14.97 -1.51
C LEU A 139 -13.06 15.55 -1.48
N PHE A 140 -13.53 15.99 -0.30
CA PHE A 140 -14.84 16.66 -0.15
C PHE A 140 -14.81 18.14 -0.51
N LYS A 141 -13.63 18.75 -0.52
CA LYS A 141 -13.38 20.16 -0.85
C LYS A 141 -12.32 20.26 -1.93
N ASP A 142 -12.34 21.36 -2.68
CA ASP A 142 -11.37 21.69 -3.72
C ASP A 142 -10.08 22.24 -3.11
N ILE A 143 -9.39 21.42 -2.32
CA ILE A 143 -8.11 21.79 -1.67
C ILE A 143 -6.94 21.51 -2.62
N LEU A 144 -7.10 20.54 -3.52
CA LEU A 144 -6.15 20.14 -4.57
C LEU A 144 -6.97 19.94 -5.84
N GLU A 145 -6.59 20.55 -6.97
CA GLU A 145 -7.43 20.52 -8.17
C GLU A 145 -7.78 19.10 -8.62
N GLY A 146 -9.09 18.80 -8.73
CA GLY A 146 -9.59 17.51 -9.20
C GLY A 146 -9.51 17.32 -10.72
N VAL A 147 -9.56 16.06 -11.18
CA VAL A 147 -9.64 15.67 -12.59
C VAL A 147 -11.10 15.65 -13.09
N GLY A 148 -11.35 16.08 -14.33
CA GLY A 148 -12.66 16.01 -14.97
C GLY A 148 -13.33 17.37 -15.27
N ARG A 149 -14.47 17.33 -15.98
CA ARG A 149 -15.28 18.52 -16.32
C ARG A 149 -15.96 19.10 -15.07
N ASN A 150 -16.08 20.42 -15.01
CA ASN A 150 -16.80 21.10 -13.94
C ASN A 150 -18.25 20.59 -13.86
N PRO A 151 -18.78 20.27 -12.66
CA PRO A 151 -20.18 19.87 -12.52
C PRO A 151 -21.13 20.96 -13.04
N LYS A 152 -22.20 20.57 -13.75
CA LYS A 152 -23.26 21.51 -14.16
C LYS A 152 -23.97 22.15 -12.96
N THR A 153 -23.98 21.47 -11.81
CA THR A 153 -24.46 21.96 -10.52
C THR A 153 -23.58 21.40 -9.39
N GLY A 154 -23.24 22.24 -8.40
CA GLY A 154 -22.40 21.89 -7.24
C GLY A 154 -20.93 22.31 -7.34
N LYS A 155 -20.21 22.25 -6.22
CA LYS A 155 -18.76 22.60 -6.14
C LYS A 155 -17.90 21.45 -6.66
N LYS A 156 -16.83 21.77 -7.40
CA LYS A 156 -15.82 20.79 -7.85
C LYS A 156 -15.18 20.14 -6.62
N LYS A 157 -15.06 18.81 -6.66
CA LYS A 157 -14.35 18.05 -5.63
C LYS A 157 -12.87 17.98 -6.03
N GLY A 158 -12.00 18.39 -5.11
CA GLY A 158 -10.58 18.22 -5.28
C GLY A 158 -10.15 16.75 -5.24
N GLY A 159 -8.90 16.46 -5.58
CA GLY A 159 -8.35 15.11 -5.51
C GLY A 159 -6.87 15.14 -5.19
N ILE A 160 -6.43 14.23 -4.32
CA ILE A 160 -5.01 13.93 -4.14
C ILE A 160 -4.68 12.68 -4.95
N LYS A 161 -3.62 12.74 -5.75
CA LYS A 161 -3.07 11.59 -6.44
C LYS A 161 -1.91 11.05 -5.63
N VAL A 162 -1.97 9.76 -5.35
CA VAL A 162 -0.99 9.03 -4.56
C VAL A 162 -0.26 8.10 -5.52
N HIS A 163 0.95 8.47 -5.92
CA HIS A 163 1.85 7.65 -6.70
C HIS A 163 2.54 6.67 -5.77
N THR A 164 2.49 5.39 -6.12
CA THR A 164 3.01 4.33 -5.25
C THR A 164 3.93 3.43 -6.05
N VAL A 165 5.10 3.13 -5.50
CA VAL A 165 5.97 2.04 -5.97
C VAL A 165 5.86 0.90 -4.96
N ILE A 166 5.67 -0.32 -5.43
CA ILE A 166 5.75 -1.54 -4.64
C ILE A 166 6.85 -2.45 -5.17
N ASN A 167 7.55 -3.14 -4.27
CA ASN A 167 8.35 -4.29 -4.64
C ASN A 167 7.38 -5.45 -4.89
N ALA A 168 7.52 -6.14 -6.03
CA ALA A 168 6.65 -7.26 -6.39
C ALA A 168 6.67 -8.38 -5.32
N ASP A 169 7.77 -8.48 -4.58
CA ASP A 169 7.98 -9.46 -3.50
C ASP A 169 7.30 -9.08 -2.18
N GLU A 170 7.11 -7.78 -1.91
CA GLU A 170 6.69 -7.31 -0.58
C GLU A 170 5.22 -6.87 -0.53
N THR A 171 4.56 -6.64 -1.67
CA THR A 171 3.12 -6.24 -1.82
C THR A 171 2.64 -5.14 -0.86
N VAL A 172 3.55 -4.33 -0.32
CA VAL A 172 3.28 -3.15 0.51
C VAL A 172 3.91 -1.92 -0.16
N PRO A 173 3.35 -0.70 0.03
CA PRO A 173 3.90 0.52 -0.55
C PRO A 173 5.34 0.79 -0.11
N GLY A 174 6.28 0.81 -1.06
CA GLY A 174 7.67 1.16 -0.81
C GLY A 174 7.91 2.67 -0.83
N LEU A 175 7.59 3.29 -1.96
CA LEU A 175 7.64 4.75 -2.17
C LEU A 175 6.22 5.27 -2.31
N VAL A 176 5.92 6.39 -1.66
CA VAL A 176 4.64 7.08 -1.78
C VAL A 176 4.91 8.54 -2.05
N TRP A 177 4.38 9.05 -3.16
CA TRP A 177 4.49 10.46 -3.53
C TRP A 177 3.11 11.06 -3.78
N PHE A 178 2.92 12.30 -3.35
CA PHE A 178 1.64 12.99 -3.44
C PHE A 178 1.72 14.11 -4.47
N SER A 179 0.73 14.16 -5.35
CA SER A 179 0.52 15.28 -6.26
C SER A 179 -0.95 15.69 -6.29
N GLU A 180 -1.21 16.89 -6.82
CA GLU A 180 -2.55 17.24 -7.27
C GLU A 180 -3.03 16.25 -8.33
N ALA A 181 -4.34 16.00 -8.37
CA ALA A 181 -4.90 15.01 -9.30
C ALA A 181 -4.79 15.43 -10.77
N LYS A 182 -4.67 16.74 -11.05
CA LYS A 182 -4.53 17.30 -12.41
C LYS A 182 -3.15 17.06 -13.05
N LYS A 183 -2.10 16.87 -12.26
CA LYS A 183 -0.74 16.65 -12.80
C LYS A 183 -0.66 15.33 -13.58
N HIS A 184 0.09 15.35 -14.68
CA HIS A 184 0.28 14.17 -15.52
C HIS A 184 1.15 13.13 -14.82
N ASP A 185 0.79 11.86 -15.01
CA ASP A 185 1.44 10.73 -14.35
C ASP A 185 2.90 10.51 -14.77
N HIS A 186 3.29 10.94 -15.98
CA HIS A 186 4.67 10.80 -16.46
C HIS A 186 5.70 11.59 -15.63
N GLU A 187 5.30 12.68 -14.94
CA GLU A 187 6.22 13.46 -14.07
C GLU A 187 6.77 12.60 -12.91
N PHE A 188 6.11 11.48 -12.60
CA PHE A 188 6.57 10.55 -11.58
C PHE A 188 7.81 9.75 -12.04
N LEU A 189 8.02 9.56 -13.34
CA LEU A 189 9.16 8.81 -13.88
C LEU A 189 10.50 9.45 -13.45
N ASP A 190 10.55 10.77 -13.44
CA ASP A 190 11.74 11.55 -13.01
C ASP A 190 12.06 11.40 -11.51
N LYS A 191 11.14 10.84 -10.72
CA LYS A 191 11.35 10.57 -9.29
C LYS A 191 11.85 9.16 -9.00
N LEU A 192 11.85 8.29 -10.00
CA LEU A 192 12.31 6.92 -9.86
C LEU A 192 13.84 6.88 -9.84
N LYS A 193 14.40 6.08 -8.94
CA LYS A 193 15.84 5.84 -8.89
C LYS A 193 16.21 4.85 -9.99
N CYS A 194 17.12 5.25 -10.89
CA CYS A 194 17.74 4.36 -11.86
C CYS A 194 18.73 3.42 -11.16
N ASP A 195 18.66 2.14 -11.50
CA ASP A 195 19.49 1.08 -10.94
C ASP A 195 19.49 -0.13 -11.90
N LYS A 196 20.68 -0.61 -12.28
CA LYS A 196 20.85 -1.72 -13.23
C LYS A 196 20.26 -3.06 -12.77
N ASN A 197 20.07 -3.22 -11.46
CA ASN A 197 19.47 -4.42 -10.85
C ASN A 197 17.97 -4.24 -10.64
N THR A 198 17.34 -3.19 -11.17
CA THR A 198 15.90 -2.94 -11.06
C THR A 198 15.19 -3.10 -12.41
N VAL A 199 13.99 -3.68 -12.38
CA VAL A 199 13.03 -3.67 -13.49
C VAL A 199 11.76 -2.97 -13.04
N TYR A 200 11.41 -1.87 -13.70
CA TYR A 200 10.16 -1.15 -13.46
C TYR A 200 9.03 -1.67 -14.35
N VAL A 201 7.87 -1.95 -13.76
CA VAL A 201 6.67 -2.38 -14.48
C VAL A 201 5.54 -1.37 -14.24
N PHE A 202 4.99 -0.82 -15.32
CA PHE A 202 4.01 0.27 -15.23
C PHE A 202 3.04 0.31 -16.40
N ASP A 203 1.92 1.01 -16.23
CA ASP A 203 0.85 1.05 -17.23
C ASP A 203 1.18 1.95 -18.45
N LYS A 204 0.44 1.72 -19.54
CA LYS A 204 0.48 2.49 -20.80
C LYS A 204 0.30 4.00 -20.62
N GLY A 205 -0.34 4.43 -19.53
CA GLY A 205 -0.50 5.84 -19.17
C GLY A 205 0.81 6.60 -18.94
N TYR A 206 1.90 5.90 -18.58
CA TYR A 206 3.22 6.48 -18.32
C TYR A 206 4.15 6.43 -19.53
N ASN A 207 3.61 6.34 -20.75
CA ASN A 207 4.44 6.25 -21.94
C ASN A 207 5.06 7.61 -22.30
N ASP A 208 6.36 7.74 -21.98
CA ASP A 208 7.27 8.84 -22.27
C ASP A 208 8.61 8.29 -22.76
N TYR A 209 8.92 8.49 -24.05
CA TYR A 209 10.13 7.96 -24.66
C TYR A 209 11.42 8.63 -24.17
N LYS A 210 11.36 9.86 -23.63
CA LYS A 210 12.54 10.50 -23.02
C LYS A 210 12.92 9.78 -21.73
N ALA A 211 11.93 9.38 -20.93
CA ALA A 211 12.16 8.60 -19.74
C ALA A 211 12.67 7.18 -20.09
N PHE A 212 12.18 6.59 -21.19
CA PHE A 212 12.65 5.26 -21.63
C PHE A 212 14.08 5.29 -22.15
N GLU A 213 14.45 6.35 -22.89
CA GLU A 213 15.83 6.64 -23.29
C GLU A 213 16.71 6.74 -22.04
N HIS A 214 16.31 7.55 -21.06
CA HIS A 214 17.04 7.71 -19.80
C HIS A 214 17.20 6.39 -19.01
N PHE A 215 16.15 5.56 -18.89
CA PHE A 215 16.27 4.25 -18.25
C PHE A 215 17.23 3.34 -19.00
N THR A 216 17.23 3.38 -20.33
CA THR A 216 18.12 2.58 -21.17
C THR A 216 19.57 3.02 -21.03
N GLU A 217 19.84 4.33 -21.04
CA GLU A 217 21.17 4.91 -20.78
C GLU A 217 21.72 4.53 -19.39
N GLN A 218 20.85 4.39 -18.40
CA GLN A 218 21.22 4.02 -17.03
C GLN A 218 21.10 2.51 -16.75
N GLU A 219 20.98 1.67 -17.79
CA GLU A 219 20.84 0.21 -17.71
C GLU A 219 19.67 -0.28 -16.82
N THR A 220 18.70 0.60 -16.55
CA THR A 220 17.52 0.30 -15.74
C THR A 220 16.48 -0.38 -16.61
N GLY A 221 16.04 -1.57 -16.20
CA GLY A 221 15.05 -2.32 -16.95
C GLY A 221 13.65 -1.73 -16.83
N PHE A 222 12.84 -1.83 -17.88
CA PHE A 222 11.42 -1.55 -17.77
C PHE A 222 10.53 -2.46 -18.62
N VAL A 223 9.28 -2.61 -18.22
CA VAL A 223 8.21 -3.26 -19.02
C VAL A 223 6.94 -2.42 -18.93
N THR A 224 6.42 -2.04 -20.09
CA THR A 224 5.13 -1.32 -20.19
C THR A 224 4.33 -1.81 -21.39
N ARG A 225 3.15 -1.22 -21.61
CA ARG A 225 2.35 -1.45 -22.82
C ARG A 225 2.58 -0.35 -23.83
N ILE A 226 2.64 -0.74 -25.11
CA ILE A 226 2.73 0.22 -26.21
C ILE A 226 1.39 0.95 -26.43
N LYS A 227 1.45 2.20 -26.89
CA LYS A 227 0.27 2.96 -27.28
C LYS A 227 -0.24 2.52 -28.65
N ASP A 228 -1.57 2.53 -28.86
CA ASP A 228 -2.15 2.01 -30.11
C ASP A 228 -1.79 2.91 -31.31
N ASN A 229 -1.50 4.18 -31.04
CA ASN A 229 -1.05 5.16 -32.02
C ASN A 229 0.49 5.35 -32.02
N ALA A 230 1.24 4.41 -31.45
CA ALA A 230 2.70 4.50 -31.45
C ALA A 230 3.25 4.34 -32.86
N SER A 231 4.09 5.29 -33.29
CA SER A 231 4.84 5.21 -34.54
C SER A 231 6.20 4.57 -34.27
N TYR A 232 6.51 3.50 -34.98
CA TYR A 232 7.78 2.78 -34.87
C TYR A 232 8.14 2.10 -36.19
N ILE A 233 9.42 1.81 -36.36
CA ILE A 233 9.95 1.02 -37.47
C ILE A 233 10.30 -0.36 -36.91
N ASN A 234 9.82 -1.42 -37.57
CA ASN A 234 10.26 -2.77 -37.24
C ASN A 234 11.64 -3.02 -37.86
N ILE A 235 12.61 -3.39 -37.03
CA ILE A 235 14.00 -3.59 -37.44
C ILE A 235 14.28 -5.07 -37.66
N GLU A 236 13.79 -5.91 -36.75
CA GLU A 236 14.12 -7.33 -36.72
C GLU A 236 13.00 -8.11 -36.03
N ALA A 237 12.58 -9.23 -36.63
CA ALA A 237 11.75 -10.22 -35.96
C ALA A 237 12.65 -11.29 -35.34
N LEU A 238 12.51 -11.51 -34.04
CA LEU A 238 13.27 -12.52 -33.30
C LEU A 238 12.56 -13.87 -33.40
N ASP A 239 13.35 -14.94 -33.50
CA ASP A 239 12.82 -16.29 -33.56
C ASP A 239 12.20 -16.72 -32.22
N LEU A 240 11.05 -17.39 -32.29
CA LEU A 240 10.34 -17.89 -31.13
C LEU A 240 10.84 -19.30 -30.82
N GLY A 241 11.76 -19.41 -29.85
CA GLY A 241 12.32 -20.71 -29.45
C GLY A 241 11.26 -21.74 -29.00
N GLU A 242 11.57 -23.02 -29.19
CA GLU A 242 10.65 -24.16 -28.99
C GLU A 242 10.04 -24.28 -27.59
N HIS A 243 10.68 -23.70 -26.57
CA HIS A 243 10.27 -23.76 -25.16
C HIS A 243 9.62 -22.47 -24.64
N ILE A 244 9.22 -21.56 -25.54
CA ILE A 244 8.51 -20.33 -25.18
C ILE A 244 7.02 -20.65 -24.96
N HIS A 245 6.41 -19.96 -24.00
CA HIS A 245 4.97 -20.06 -23.76
C HIS A 245 4.16 -19.77 -25.04
N SER A 246 3.28 -20.69 -25.44
CA SER A 246 2.43 -20.64 -26.66
C SER A 246 1.49 -19.43 -26.81
N GLY A 247 1.48 -18.53 -25.84
CA GLY A 247 0.77 -17.26 -25.90
C GLY A 247 1.60 -16.16 -26.55
N ILE A 248 2.91 -16.32 -26.69
CA ILE A 248 3.76 -15.36 -27.41
C ILE A 248 3.52 -15.54 -28.90
N LEU A 249 3.05 -14.47 -29.54
CA LEU A 249 2.76 -14.43 -30.96
C LEU A 249 3.89 -13.83 -31.78
N LYS A 250 4.55 -12.80 -31.24
CA LYS A 250 5.63 -12.07 -31.89
C LYS A 250 6.63 -11.56 -30.87
N ASP A 251 7.87 -11.51 -31.28
CA ASP A 251 8.98 -10.92 -30.56
C ASP A 251 9.82 -10.14 -31.56
N GLU A 252 9.91 -8.82 -31.38
CA GLU A 252 10.42 -7.92 -32.42
C GLU A 252 11.30 -6.84 -31.79
N ILE A 253 12.37 -6.48 -32.48
CA ILE A 253 13.11 -5.26 -32.22
C ILE A 253 12.51 -4.15 -33.07
N ILE A 254 12.24 -3.02 -32.42
CA ILE A 254 11.69 -1.82 -33.06
C ILE A 254 12.56 -0.61 -32.75
N GLU A 255 12.49 0.40 -33.61
CA GLU A 255 13.00 1.74 -33.35
C GLU A 255 11.86 2.75 -33.26
N ILE A 256 11.94 3.63 -32.27
CA ILE A 256 11.01 4.73 -32.06
C ILE A 256 11.78 6.05 -32.09
N GLU A 257 11.20 7.07 -32.71
CA GLU A 257 11.74 8.43 -32.68
C GLU A 257 11.52 9.09 -31.31
N VAL A 258 12.58 9.64 -30.73
CA VAL A 258 12.56 10.43 -29.51
C VAL A 258 12.88 11.88 -29.85
N LYS A 259 11.96 12.80 -29.56
CA LYS A 259 12.12 14.24 -29.83
C LYS A 259 12.52 14.97 -28.56
N LYS A 260 13.72 15.54 -28.53
CA LYS A 260 14.28 16.28 -27.38
C LYS A 260 14.85 17.61 -27.85
N ASP A 261 14.26 18.72 -27.38
CA ASP A 261 14.78 20.08 -27.55
C ASP A 261 15.30 20.40 -28.97
N LYS A 262 14.48 20.05 -29.98
CA LYS A 262 14.72 20.19 -31.45
C LYS A 262 15.66 19.17 -32.10
N LYS A 263 16.20 18.20 -31.37
CA LYS A 263 16.89 17.03 -31.92
C LYS A 263 15.94 15.82 -31.93
N THR A 264 16.02 15.03 -32.98
CA THR A 264 15.36 13.73 -33.07
C THR A 264 16.43 12.65 -32.97
N SER A 265 16.36 11.81 -31.95
CA SER A 265 17.13 10.56 -31.83
C SER A 265 16.23 9.36 -32.13
N THR A 266 16.82 8.20 -32.37
CA THR A 266 16.09 6.93 -32.39
C THR A 266 16.43 6.14 -31.12
N LEU A 267 15.43 5.45 -30.58
CA LEU A 267 15.57 4.56 -29.44
C LEU A 267 15.15 3.15 -29.87
N ARG A 268 16.10 2.23 -29.85
CA ARG A 268 15.86 0.81 -30.08
C ARG A 268 15.23 0.20 -28.84
N LEU A 269 14.09 -0.46 -29.01
CA LEU A 269 13.35 -1.17 -27.96
C LEU A 269 12.90 -2.54 -28.48
N ARG A 270 12.45 -3.40 -27.57
CA ARG A 270 11.86 -4.70 -27.89
C ARG A 270 10.36 -4.65 -27.67
N LYS A 271 9.61 -5.14 -28.66
CA LYS A 271 8.16 -5.30 -28.64
C LYS A 271 7.81 -6.78 -28.59
N VAL A 272 7.02 -7.17 -27.59
CA VAL A 272 6.54 -8.56 -27.43
C VAL A 272 5.01 -8.58 -27.50
N VAL A 273 4.45 -9.45 -28.34
CA VAL A 273 3.01 -9.62 -28.49
C VAL A 273 2.57 -10.92 -27.82
N PHE A 274 1.64 -10.81 -26.88
CA PHE A 274 1.08 -11.93 -26.12
C PHE A 274 -0.43 -12.02 -26.30
N TYR A 275 -0.93 -13.21 -26.63
CA TYR A 275 -2.34 -13.52 -26.71
C TYR A 275 -2.86 -14.10 -25.40
N ASP A 276 -3.78 -13.38 -24.75
CA ASP A 276 -4.52 -13.88 -23.60
C ASP A 276 -5.74 -14.67 -24.06
N ARG A 277 -5.65 -16.00 -23.95
CA ARG A 277 -6.73 -16.92 -24.32
C ARG A 277 -7.99 -16.75 -23.46
N ALA A 278 -7.85 -16.35 -22.20
CA ALA A 278 -8.99 -16.18 -21.30
C ALA A 278 -9.79 -14.92 -21.66
N GLY A 279 -9.09 -13.80 -21.88
CA GLY A 279 -9.69 -12.53 -22.30
C GLY A 279 -9.94 -12.42 -23.82
N LYS A 280 -9.49 -13.41 -24.61
CA LYS A 280 -9.53 -13.41 -26.09
C LYS A 280 -8.99 -12.12 -26.69
N ARG A 281 -7.84 -11.64 -26.20
CA ARG A 281 -7.26 -10.36 -26.62
C ARG A 281 -5.74 -10.40 -26.67
N GLU A 282 -5.18 -9.54 -27.51
CA GLU A 282 -3.74 -9.35 -27.64
C GLU A 282 -3.24 -8.22 -26.74
N PHE A 283 -2.04 -8.41 -26.23
CA PHE A 283 -1.28 -7.44 -25.47
C PHE A 283 0.07 -7.23 -26.13
N GLU A 284 0.37 -5.97 -26.43
CA GLU A 284 1.66 -5.56 -26.94
C GLU A 284 2.45 -4.85 -25.84
N PHE A 285 3.59 -5.42 -25.50
CA PHE A 285 4.51 -4.93 -24.48
C PHE A 285 5.72 -4.26 -25.11
N LEU A 286 6.27 -3.28 -24.41
CA LEU A 286 7.47 -2.53 -24.79
C LEU A 286 8.48 -2.60 -23.65
N THR A 287 9.73 -2.92 -23.98
CA THR A 287 10.81 -3.11 -22.99
C THR A 287 12.19 -2.83 -23.59
N ASN A 288 13.17 -2.53 -22.74
CA ASN A 288 14.60 -2.50 -23.06
C ASN A 288 15.35 -3.78 -22.60
N LEU A 289 14.62 -4.81 -22.19
CA LEU A 289 15.18 -6.09 -21.74
C LEU A 289 15.37 -7.03 -22.93
N PHE A 290 16.47 -6.87 -23.67
CA PHE A 290 16.77 -7.64 -24.88
C PHE A 290 17.11 -9.11 -24.57
N ASP A 291 17.81 -9.38 -23.48
CA ASP A 291 18.30 -10.73 -23.15
C ASP A 291 17.28 -11.59 -22.38
N MET A 292 16.16 -11.00 -21.96
CA MET A 292 15.14 -11.71 -21.19
C MET A 292 14.27 -12.58 -22.11
N ARG A 293 13.69 -13.68 -21.63
CA ARG A 293 12.74 -14.45 -22.45
C ARG A 293 11.43 -13.66 -22.66
N ALA A 294 10.86 -13.73 -23.86
CA ALA A 294 9.62 -13.02 -24.22
C ALA A 294 8.44 -13.36 -23.31
N ASP A 295 8.31 -14.63 -22.89
CA ASP A 295 7.25 -15.06 -21.97
C ASP A 295 7.42 -14.51 -20.55
N LEU A 296 8.65 -14.28 -20.10
CA LEU A 296 8.92 -13.58 -18.84
C LEU A 296 8.50 -12.11 -18.92
N ILE A 297 8.63 -11.43 -20.06
CA ILE A 297 8.14 -10.05 -20.23
C ILE A 297 6.61 -10.00 -20.01
N ALA A 298 5.87 -10.95 -20.60
CA ALA A 298 4.43 -11.05 -20.38
C ALA A 298 4.08 -11.36 -18.91
N ALA A 299 4.84 -12.24 -18.26
CA ALA A 299 4.67 -12.57 -16.84
C ALA A 299 4.96 -11.38 -15.92
N LEU A 300 6.01 -10.60 -16.21
CA LEU A 300 6.35 -9.35 -15.51
C LEU A 300 5.23 -8.32 -15.64
N TYR A 301 4.62 -8.19 -16.82
CA TYR A 301 3.49 -7.27 -16.94
C TYR A 301 2.25 -7.78 -16.19
N LYS A 302 2.03 -9.10 -16.13
CA LYS A 302 0.90 -9.70 -15.38
C LYS A 302 0.97 -9.41 -13.88
N ILE A 303 2.17 -9.42 -13.28
CA ILE A 303 2.32 -9.08 -11.84
C ILE A 303 2.01 -7.60 -11.54
N ARG A 304 2.01 -6.71 -12.54
CA ARG A 304 1.60 -5.29 -12.37
C ARG A 304 0.24 -5.17 -11.67
N TRP A 305 -0.68 -6.09 -11.93
CA TRP A 305 -2.02 -6.12 -11.32
C TRP A 305 -1.99 -6.14 -9.77
N GLN A 306 -0.88 -6.56 -9.15
CA GLN A 306 -0.71 -6.50 -7.70
C GLN A 306 -0.92 -5.09 -7.13
N ILE A 307 -0.49 -4.02 -7.83
CA ILE A 307 -0.66 -2.65 -7.32
C ILE A 307 -2.14 -2.21 -7.36
N GLU A 308 -2.89 -2.66 -8.37
CA GLU A 308 -4.33 -2.41 -8.44
C GLU A 308 -5.08 -3.13 -7.32
N LEU A 309 -4.69 -4.38 -7.04
CA LEU A 309 -5.23 -5.13 -5.89
C LEU A 309 -4.90 -4.44 -4.57
N LEU A 310 -3.70 -3.88 -4.42
CA LEU A 310 -3.31 -3.10 -3.25
C LEU A 310 -4.16 -1.83 -3.10
N PHE A 311 -4.34 -1.05 -4.17
CA PHE A 311 -5.22 0.12 -4.12
C PHE A 311 -6.68 -0.24 -3.81
N LYS A 312 -7.18 -1.33 -4.39
CA LYS A 312 -8.50 -1.87 -4.08
C LYS A 312 -8.60 -2.26 -2.60
N GLN A 313 -7.60 -2.99 -2.09
CA GLN A 313 -7.51 -3.39 -0.69
C GLN A 313 -7.53 -2.16 0.23
N LEU A 314 -6.73 -1.13 -0.06
CA LEU A 314 -6.66 0.09 0.76
C LEU A 314 -8.00 0.84 0.78
N LYS A 315 -8.59 1.08 -0.41
CA LYS A 315 -9.84 1.84 -0.54
C LYS A 315 -11.07 1.11 0.02
N GLN A 316 -11.09 -0.22 -0.01
CA GLN A 316 -12.18 -1.03 0.54
C GLN A 316 -12.07 -1.21 2.05
N ASN A 317 -10.85 -1.37 2.56
CA ASN A 317 -10.64 -1.74 3.95
C ASN A 317 -10.44 -0.56 4.91
N PHE A 318 -10.08 0.63 4.42
CA PHE A 318 -9.74 1.75 5.29
C PHE A 318 -10.52 3.03 4.93
N PRO A 319 -10.68 3.98 5.88
CA PRO A 319 -11.50 5.18 5.69
C PRO A 319 -10.77 6.22 4.82
N LEU A 320 -10.44 5.90 3.57
CA LEU A 320 -9.86 6.85 2.60
C LEU A 320 -10.91 7.64 1.83
N LYS A 321 -12.20 7.43 2.14
CA LYS A 321 -13.28 8.24 1.60
C LYS A 321 -13.58 9.46 2.45
N TYR A 322 -13.47 9.37 3.78
CA TYR A 322 -13.81 10.41 4.75
C TYR A 322 -12.56 10.89 5.51
N PHE A 323 -12.16 12.15 5.32
CA PHE A 323 -10.95 12.69 5.92
C PHE A 323 -11.22 13.46 7.21
N LEU A 324 -10.31 13.33 8.18
CA LEU A 324 -10.37 13.96 9.50
C LEU A 324 -9.83 15.40 9.54
N GLY A 325 -9.69 16.02 8.38
CA GLY A 325 -9.25 17.38 8.20
C GLY A 325 -9.40 17.81 6.75
N ASP A 326 -9.43 19.12 6.55
CA ASP A 326 -9.65 19.76 5.24
C ASP A 326 -8.40 20.51 4.77
N ASN A 327 -7.22 19.99 5.09
CA ASN A 327 -5.94 20.49 4.60
C ASN A 327 -5.06 19.32 4.15
N GLU A 328 -4.10 19.61 3.27
CA GLU A 328 -3.21 18.60 2.68
C GLU A 328 -2.44 17.80 3.73
N ASN A 329 -1.96 18.47 4.78
CA ASN A 329 -1.23 17.82 5.87
C ASN A 329 -2.08 16.76 6.58
N ALA A 330 -3.31 17.09 6.96
CA ALA A 330 -4.25 16.15 7.59
C ALA A 330 -4.55 14.94 6.70
N ILE A 331 -4.74 15.18 5.40
CA ILE A 331 -4.99 14.13 4.40
C ILE A 331 -3.79 13.18 4.32
N LYS A 332 -2.57 13.71 4.18
CA LYS A 332 -1.35 12.91 4.10
C LYS A 332 -1.09 12.13 5.40
N ILE A 333 -1.32 12.72 6.57
CA ILE A 333 -1.21 12.02 7.88
C ILE A 333 -2.14 10.80 7.90
N GLN A 334 -3.41 10.99 7.49
CA GLN A 334 -4.37 9.91 7.46
C GLN A 334 -3.96 8.80 6.48
N ILE A 335 -3.45 9.16 5.31
CA ILE A 335 -2.95 8.18 4.33
C ILE A 335 -1.78 7.38 4.92
N TYR A 336 -0.77 8.02 5.50
CA TYR A 336 0.34 7.31 6.15
C TYR A 336 -0.12 6.40 7.29
N CYS A 337 -1.09 6.84 8.11
CA CYS A 337 -1.64 5.99 9.17
C CYS A 337 -2.37 4.77 8.59
N VAL A 338 -3.10 4.92 7.49
CA VAL A 338 -3.72 3.79 6.77
C VAL A 338 -2.66 2.84 6.23
N LEU A 339 -1.56 3.35 5.68
CA LEU A 339 -0.46 2.52 5.19
C LEU A 339 0.23 1.75 6.33
N MET A 340 0.44 2.38 7.48
CA MET A 340 0.95 1.70 8.68
C MET A 340 -0.01 0.58 9.11
N VAL A 341 -1.32 0.85 9.20
CA VAL A 341 -2.30 -0.19 9.56
C VAL A 341 -2.29 -1.35 8.55
N ASN A 342 -2.24 -1.04 7.25
CA ASN A 342 -2.13 -2.07 6.21
C ASN A 342 -0.88 -2.93 6.38
N LEU A 343 0.28 -2.30 6.64
CA LEU A 343 1.55 -2.97 6.90
C LEU A 343 1.47 -3.88 8.13
N LEU A 344 0.94 -3.37 9.26
CA LEU A 344 0.81 -4.15 10.49
C LEU A 344 -0.11 -5.37 10.31
N LEU A 345 -1.22 -5.22 9.60
CA LEU A 345 -2.12 -6.33 9.30
C LEU A 345 -1.50 -7.33 8.32
N ALA A 346 -0.68 -6.86 7.37
CA ALA A 346 0.09 -7.75 6.49
C ALA A 346 1.10 -8.59 7.30
N VAL A 347 1.77 -7.98 8.29
CA VAL A 347 2.66 -8.69 9.21
C VAL A 347 1.91 -9.74 10.02
N ILE A 348 0.75 -9.40 10.59
CA ILE A 348 -0.10 -10.38 11.28
C ILE A 348 -0.47 -11.53 10.34
N LYS A 349 -0.99 -11.22 9.16
CA LYS A 349 -1.39 -12.23 8.16
C LYS A 349 -0.23 -13.17 7.80
N LYS A 350 0.98 -12.64 7.59
CA LYS A 350 2.18 -13.44 7.26
C LYS A 350 2.65 -14.31 8.43
N ARG A 351 2.41 -13.90 9.68
CA ARG A 351 2.73 -14.71 10.88
C ARG A 351 1.75 -15.86 11.10
N LEU A 352 0.54 -15.81 10.51
CA LEU A 352 -0.45 -16.87 10.64
C LEU A 352 -0.08 -18.05 9.73
N LYS A 353 -0.25 -19.27 10.26
CA LYS A 353 -0.18 -20.53 9.52
C LYS A 353 -1.48 -20.78 8.78
N ARG A 354 -2.62 -20.49 9.42
CA ARG A 354 -3.94 -20.57 8.78
C ARG A 354 -4.10 -19.47 7.72
N HIS A 355 -4.61 -19.85 6.55
CA HIS A 355 -4.91 -18.88 5.49
C HIS A 355 -6.11 -17.99 5.87
N TRP A 356 -5.92 -16.67 5.77
CA TRP A 356 -6.96 -15.67 5.99
C TRP A 356 -7.08 -14.73 4.78
N ALA A 357 -8.32 -14.48 4.32
CA ALA A 357 -8.59 -13.36 3.43
C ALA A 357 -8.29 -12.04 4.16
N PHE A 358 -7.59 -11.11 3.51
CA PHE A 358 -7.14 -9.88 4.17
C PHE A 358 -8.31 -9.04 4.71
N SER A 359 -9.39 -8.90 3.93
CA SER A 359 -10.58 -8.16 4.34
C SER A 359 -11.27 -8.78 5.57
N ASN A 360 -11.25 -10.12 5.70
CA ASN A 360 -11.82 -10.80 6.86
C ASN A 360 -10.97 -10.53 8.11
N LEU A 361 -9.64 -10.57 7.98
CA LEU A 361 -8.72 -10.21 9.06
C LEU A 361 -8.94 -8.76 9.52
N VAL A 362 -9.05 -7.82 8.58
CA VAL A 362 -9.36 -6.41 8.90
C VAL A 362 -10.69 -6.30 9.66
N SER A 363 -11.73 -6.95 9.16
CA SER A 363 -13.07 -6.91 9.77
C SER A 363 -13.06 -7.50 11.18
N PHE A 364 -12.39 -8.64 11.36
CA PHE A 364 -12.22 -9.28 12.66
C PHE A 364 -11.51 -8.35 13.66
N CYS A 365 -10.34 -7.82 13.27
CA CYS A 365 -9.58 -6.89 14.11
C CYS A 365 -10.42 -5.68 14.49
N LYS A 366 -11.20 -5.11 13.55
CA LYS A 366 -12.12 -3.99 13.79
C LYS A 366 -13.17 -4.32 14.86
N ILE A 367 -13.83 -5.47 14.76
CA ILE A 367 -14.90 -5.87 15.71
C ILE A 367 -14.33 -6.07 17.12
N HIS A 368 -13.13 -6.65 17.21
CA HIS A 368 -12.55 -7.06 18.49
C HIS A 368 -11.52 -6.09 19.07
N LEU A 369 -11.40 -4.85 18.56
CA LEU A 369 -10.34 -3.91 18.96
C LEU A 369 -10.17 -3.76 20.47
N PHE A 370 -11.27 -3.77 21.23
CA PHE A 370 -11.26 -3.59 22.67
C PHE A 370 -11.34 -4.89 23.48
N ASN A 371 -11.50 -6.04 22.80
CA ASN A 371 -11.52 -7.33 23.47
C ASN A 371 -10.10 -7.76 23.85
N ASN A 372 -9.98 -8.39 25.00
CA ASN A 372 -8.72 -8.88 25.56
C ASN A 372 -8.42 -10.33 25.14
N ILE A 373 -8.65 -10.66 23.87
CA ILE A 373 -8.33 -11.97 23.30
C ILE A 373 -6.88 -11.99 22.82
N ASN A 374 -6.19 -13.13 22.93
CA ASN A 374 -4.88 -13.30 22.28
C ASN A 374 -5.09 -13.39 20.75
N LEU A 375 -4.73 -12.33 20.03
CA LEU A 375 -5.06 -12.17 18.61
C LEU A 375 -4.52 -13.32 17.76
N MET A 376 -3.24 -13.66 17.93
CA MET A 376 -2.59 -14.69 17.13
C MET A 376 -3.19 -16.08 17.40
N LYS A 377 -3.36 -16.45 18.67
CA LYS A 377 -3.93 -17.76 19.02
C LYS A 377 -5.35 -17.92 18.51
N PHE A 378 -6.17 -16.88 18.66
CA PHE A 378 -7.55 -16.90 18.20
C PHE A 378 -7.63 -17.03 16.68
N LEU A 379 -6.82 -16.27 15.93
CA LEU A 379 -6.83 -16.32 14.47
C LEU A 379 -6.34 -17.67 13.91
N GLU A 380 -5.46 -18.38 14.63
CA GLU A 380 -5.03 -19.73 14.25
C GLU A 380 -6.11 -20.77 14.50
N ASN A 381 -6.78 -20.70 15.65
CA ASN A 381 -7.79 -21.68 16.04
C ASN A 381 -8.98 -21.04 16.77
N PRO A 382 -9.94 -20.45 16.02
CA PRO A 382 -11.10 -19.77 16.58
C PRO A 382 -12.12 -20.73 17.20
N GLU A 383 -12.17 -21.99 16.73
CA GLU A 383 -13.15 -22.99 17.17
C GLU A 383 -12.67 -23.80 18.38
N LYS A 384 -11.39 -23.73 18.75
CA LYS A 384 -10.91 -24.36 19.99
C LYS A 384 -11.67 -23.85 21.22
N ASP A 385 -12.17 -22.61 21.16
CA ASP A 385 -12.98 -21.97 22.21
C ASP A 385 -14.44 -22.50 22.25
N TRP A 386 -14.93 -23.22 21.23
CA TRP A 386 -16.26 -23.86 21.23
C TRP A 386 -16.27 -25.26 21.82
N ILE A 387 -15.11 -25.87 21.99
CA ILE A 387 -14.94 -27.05 22.85
C ILE A 387 -14.85 -26.53 24.29
N ILE A 388 -15.93 -25.94 24.77
CA ILE A 388 -16.24 -26.00 26.20
C ILE A 388 -16.42 -27.50 26.42
N ASP A 389 -15.58 -28.12 27.25
CA ASP A 389 -15.83 -29.47 27.74
C ASP A 389 -17.33 -29.57 28.01
N ARG A 390 -18.05 -30.34 27.18
CA ARG A 390 -19.38 -30.80 27.60
C ARG A 390 -19.07 -31.57 28.87
N ASP A 391 -19.38 -30.96 30.00
CA ASP A 391 -19.46 -31.65 31.27
C ASP A 391 -20.67 -32.60 31.13
N ASP A 392 -20.50 -33.68 30.36
CA ASP A 392 -21.42 -34.81 30.24
C ASP A 392 -21.42 -35.64 31.56
N GLY A 393 -21.14 -34.99 32.69
CA GLY A 393 -20.78 -35.62 33.97
C GLY A 393 -21.44 -35.04 35.21
N LYS A 394 -22.44 -34.15 35.09
CA LYS A 394 -23.32 -33.77 36.20
C LYS A 394 -24.79 -33.80 35.81
N GLN A 395 -25.28 -34.97 35.40
CA GLN A 395 -26.67 -35.31 35.68
C GLN A 395 -26.84 -35.30 37.21
N LEU A 396 -27.74 -34.42 37.69
CA LEU A 396 -28.20 -34.43 39.08
C LEU A 396 -28.74 -35.83 39.40
N SER A 397 -27.98 -36.63 40.14
CA SER A 397 -28.50 -37.85 40.76
C SER A 397 -29.43 -37.43 41.89
N PHE A 398 -30.74 -37.49 41.63
CA PHE A 398 -31.72 -37.49 42.71
C PHE A 398 -31.69 -38.87 43.35
N ASN A 399 -31.06 -38.96 44.52
CA ASN A 399 -31.25 -40.09 45.41
C ASN A 399 -32.65 -39.92 46.03
N TRP A 400 -33.57 -40.80 45.64
CA TRP A 400 -34.86 -40.98 46.29
C TRP A 400 -34.70 -41.81 47.56
#